data_AF-A0A519UHH6-F1
#
_entry.id   AF-A0A519UHH6-F1
#
_cell.length_a   1.000
_cell.length_b   1.000
_cell.length_c   1.000
_cell.angle_alpha   90.00
_cell.angle_beta   90.00
_cell.angle_gamma   90.00
#
_symmetry.space_group_name_H-M   'P 1'
#
loop_
_entity.id
_entity.type
_entity.pdbx_description
1 polymer ?
#
loop_
_entity_poly.entity_id
_entity_poly.type
_entity_poly.pdbx_seq_one_letter_code
_entity_poly.pdbx_strand_id
1 'polypeptide(L)'
;TNSIKDGYLGITGMDRIKTYNDNRLRNEKQADEIVTKVWADIATTQKANSVKPNAKNFYATYKDAWFGDVTISEENGKMHFEAKNSPKLKGDMTFYKGNTFIVKWYDRSLDADAFVNFSLDNQGKAEGFKIEAISPLTDFSFDFQDLDFKITEPKK
;
A
#
# COMPACT_ATOMS: atom_id res chain seq x y z
N THR A 1 28.17 -11.70 -0.73
CA THR A 1 27.95 -11.82 -2.19
C THR A 1 28.41 -13.20 -2.66
N ASN A 2 27.78 -13.78 -3.69
CA ASN A 2 28.22 -15.09 -4.19
C ASN A 2 29.60 -15.03 -4.88
N SER A 3 30.17 -13.85 -5.09
CA SER A 3 31.53 -13.63 -5.61
C SER A 3 32.62 -14.32 -4.77
N ILE A 4 32.43 -14.42 -3.45
CA ILE A 4 33.36 -15.14 -2.56
C ILE A 4 33.28 -16.66 -2.80
N LYS A 5 32.09 -17.18 -3.09
CA LYS A 5 31.88 -18.61 -3.41
C LYS A 5 32.48 -18.96 -4.76
N ASP A 6 32.43 -18.05 -5.74
CA ASP A 6 33.07 -18.26 -7.06
C ASP A 6 34.58 -18.36 -6.97
N GLY A 7 35.19 -17.49 -6.14
CA GLY A 7 36.62 -17.56 -5.87
C GLY A 7 37.02 -18.90 -5.25
N TYR A 8 36.17 -19.46 -4.38
CA TYR A 8 36.37 -20.79 -3.80
C TYR A 8 36.15 -21.94 -4.79
N LEU A 9 35.22 -21.78 -5.73
CA LEU A 9 34.84 -22.79 -6.73
C LEU A 9 35.59 -22.65 -8.07
N GLY A 10 36.53 -21.71 -8.20
CA GLY A 10 37.30 -21.48 -9.43
C GLY A 10 36.49 -20.92 -10.59
N ILE A 11 35.30 -20.36 -10.34
CA ILE A 11 34.44 -19.79 -11.38
C ILE A 11 35.00 -18.41 -11.77
N THR A 12 35.42 -18.26 -13.03
CA THR A 12 36.01 -17.02 -13.56
C THR A 12 35.18 -16.46 -14.73
N GLY A 13 35.23 -15.15 -14.95
CA GLY A 13 34.56 -14.48 -16.09
C GLY A 13 33.13 -13.99 -15.84
N MET A 14 32.56 -14.16 -14.64
CA MET A 14 31.21 -13.70 -14.32
C MET A 14 31.24 -12.41 -13.49
N ASP A 15 30.91 -11.27 -14.09
CA ASP A 15 30.76 -10.00 -13.37
C ASP A 15 29.42 -9.98 -12.62
N ARG A 16 29.44 -10.58 -11.43
CA ARG A 16 28.26 -10.63 -10.55
C ARG A 16 27.87 -9.25 -10.05
N ILE A 17 28.82 -8.34 -9.83
CA ILE A 17 28.52 -6.98 -9.34
C ILE A 17 27.71 -6.23 -10.40
N LYS A 18 28.15 -6.26 -11.67
CA LYS A 18 27.41 -5.69 -12.78
C LYS A 18 26.04 -6.34 -12.94
N THR A 19 25.96 -7.66 -12.89
CA THR A 19 24.68 -8.38 -13.02
C THR A 19 23.70 -7.98 -11.91
N TYR A 20 24.15 -7.93 -10.65
CA TYR A 20 23.31 -7.49 -9.53
C TYR A 20 22.86 -6.03 -9.68
N ASN A 21 23.76 -5.15 -10.11
CA ASN A 21 23.43 -3.75 -10.35
C ASN A 21 22.41 -3.58 -11.48
N ASP A 22 22.61 -4.26 -12.61
CA ASP A 22 21.70 -4.23 -13.75
C ASP A 22 20.32 -4.78 -13.38
N ASN A 23 20.26 -5.85 -12.58
CA ASN A 23 19.00 -6.40 -12.07
C ASN A 23 18.29 -5.41 -11.15
N ARG A 24 19.02 -4.80 -10.21
CA ARG A 24 18.49 -3.79 -9.29
C ARG A 24 17.88 -2.62 -10.06
N LEU A 25 18.64 -2.04 -11.00
CA LEU A 25 18.18 -0.91 -11.82
C LEU A 25 16.93 -1.25 -12.65
N ARG A 26 16.85 -2.47 -13.19
CA ARG A 26 15.64 -2.91 -13.92
C ARG A 26 14.42 -3.01 -13.01
N ASN A 27 14.59 -3.57 -11.82
CA ASN A 27 13.50 -3.71 -10.86
C ASN A 27 13.02 -2.34 -10.35
N GLU A 28 13.94 -1.42 -10.05
CA GLU A 28 13.65 -0.03 -9.66
C GLU A 28 12.83 0.66 -10.75
N LYS A 29 13.28 0.59 -12.01
CA LYS A 29 12.56 1.17 -13.13
C LYS A 29 11.16 0.60 -13.29
N GLN A 30 10.98 -0.71 -13.14
CA GLN A 30 9.67 -1.34 -13.25
C GLN A 30 8.72 -0.88 -12.14
N ALA A 31 9.21 -0.78 -10.90
CA ALA A 31 8.44 -0.28 -9.77
C ALA A 31 8.00 1.18 -9.99
N ASP A 32 8.93 2.05 -10.40
CA ASP A 32 8.65 3.45 -10.71
C ASP A 32 7.59 3.60 -11.81
N GLU A 33 7.68 2.78 -12.85
CA GLU A 33 6.69 2.77 -13.95
C GLU A 33 5.30 2.37 -13.45
N ILE A 34 5.19 1.37 -12.58
CA ILE A 34 3.91 0.93 -12.00
C ILE A 34 3.31 2.04 -11.13
N VAL A 35 4.09 2.57 -10.20
CA VAL A 35 3.65 3.65 -9.29
C VAL A 35 3.20 4.87 -10.10
N THR A 36 3.99 5.28 -11.09
CA THR A 36 3.67 6.42 -11.96
C THR A 36 2.36 6.19 -12.72
N LYS A 37 2.14 5.00 -13.28
CA LYS A 37 0.88 4.66 -13.97
C LYS A 37 -0.31 4.73 -13.04
N VAL A 38 -0.20 4.19 -11.82
CA VAL A 38 -1.28 4.23 -10.83
C VAL A 38 -1.63 5.68 -10.47
N TRP A 39 -0.64 6.55 -10.22
CA TRP A 39 -0.90 7.96 -9.96
C TRP A 39 -1.51 8.71 -11.16
N ALA A 40 -1.10 8.38 -12.38
CA ALA A 40 -1.70 8.93 -13.60
C ALA A 40 -3.17 8.50 -13.78
N ASP A 41 -3.49 7.24 -13.46
CA ASP A 41 -4.86 6.72 -13.48
C ASP A 41 -5.75 7.42 -12.45
N ILE A 42 -5.24 7.67 -11.24
CA ILE A 42 -5.97 8.46 -10.22
C ILE A 42 -6.27 9.85 -10.77
N ALA A 43 -5.27 10.54 -11.33
CA ALA A 43 -5.45 11.89 -11.86
C ALA A 43 -6.52 11.93 -12.96
N THR A 44 -6.60 10.88 -13.78
CA THR A 44 -7.63 10.72 -14.81
C THR A 44 -9.01 10.45 -14.19
N THR A 45 -9.07 9.54 -13.22
CA THR A 45 -10.31 9.14 -12.54
C THR A 45 -10.90 10.27 -11.68
N GLN A 46 -10.06 11.16 -11.15
CA GLN A 46 -10.49 12.35 -10.41
C GLN A 46 -11.02 13.46 -11.33
N LYS A 47 -10.57 13.50 -12.60
CA LYS A 47 -11.04 14.46 -13.61
C LYS A 47 -12.33 14.00 -14.29
N ALA A 48 -12.45 12.71 -14.54
CA ALA A 48 -13.74 12.11 -14.84
C ALA A 48 -14.60 12.31 -13.58
N ASN A 49 -15.80 12.87 -13.68
CA ASN A 49 -16.72 13.01 -12.53
C ASN A 49 -17.29 11.64 -12.12
N SER A 50 -16.38 10.71 -11.82
CA SER A 50 -16.65 9.36 -11.35
C SER A 50 -17.41 9.48 -10.04
N VAL A 51 -18.52 8.74 -9.91
CA VAL A 51 -19.30 8.69 -8.68
C VAL A 51 -18.38 8.25 -7.55
N LYS A 52 -18.00 9.19 -6.67
CA LYS A 52 -17.17 8.90 -5.51
C LYS A 52 -18.09 8.34 -4.42
N PRO A 53 -17.73 7.21 -3.79
CA PRO A 53 -18.50 6.73 -2.67
C PRO A 53 -18.42 7.74 -1.52
N ASN A 54 -19.47 7.81 -0.70
CA ASN A 54 -19.50 8.73 0.43
C ASN A 54 -18.39 8.35 1.42
N ALA A 55 -17.37 9.19 1.57
CA ALA A 55 -16.21 8.91 2.44
C ALA A 55 -16.61 8.57 3.89
N LYS A 56 -17.73 9.14 4.37
CA LYS A 56 -18.28 8.87 5.70
C LYS A 56 -18.66 7.41 5.93
N ASN A 57 -18.94 6.66 4.86
CA ASN A 57 -19.26 5.24 4.95
C ASN A 57 -18.05 4.36 5.29
N PHE A 58 -16.84 4.92 5.22
CA PHE A 58 -15.59 4.21 5.48
C PHE A 58 -14.93 4.63 6.79
N TYR A 59 -15.41 5.70 7.43
CA TYR A 59 -14.86 6.19 8.69
C TYR A 59 -15.24 5.28 9.84
N ALA A 60 -14.25 4.62 10.41
CA ALA A 60 -14.39 3.72 11.55
C ALA A 60 -13.01 3.34 12.10
N THR A 61 -13.02 2.69 13.25
CA THR A 61 -11.88 1.93 13.72
C THR A 61 -12.01 0.49 13.23
N TYR A 62 -10.93 -0.01 12.63
CA TYR A 62 -10.80 -1.39 12.20
C TYR A 62 -9.70 -2.05 13.01
N LYS A 63 -9.81 -3.35 13.21
CA LYS A 63 -8.83 -4.12 13.94
C LYS A 63 -8.47 -5.37 13.17
N ASP A 64 -7.19 -5.60 13.12
CA ASP A 64 -6.60 -6.88 12.75
C ASP A 64 -6.03 -7.54 14.02
N ALA A 65 -6.05 -8.87 14.07
CA ALA A 65 -5.63 -9.63 15.24
C ALA A 65 -4.13 -9.49 15.54
N TRP A 66 -3.31 -9.29 14.50
CA TRP A 66 -1.85 -9.21 14.58
C TRP A 66 -1.34 -7.77 14.53
N PHE A 67 -1.88 -6.96 13.62
CA PHE A 67 -1.43 -5.59 13.41
C PHE A 67 -2.02 -4.61 14.44
N GLY A 68 -3.22 -4.89 14.93
CA GLY A 68 -3.95 -4.07 15.90
C GLY A 68 -4.91 -3.08 15.25
N ASP A 69 -5.15 -1.97 15.94
CA ASP A 69 -6.18 -1.00 15.57
C ASP A 69 -5.68 -0.01 14.52
N VAL A 70 -6.52 0.24 13.51
CA VAL A 70 -6.37 1.27 12.49
C VAL A 70 -7.61 2.16 12.51
N THR A 71 -7.39 3.47 12.59
CA THR A 71 -8.46 4.46 12.53
C THR A 71 -8.49 5.07 11.14
N ILE A 72 -9.68 5.11 10.55
CA ILE A 72 -9.97 5.84 9.32
C ILE A 72 -10.88 7.01 9.66
N SER A 73 -10.40 8.24 9.47
CA SER A 73 -11.08 9.46 9.89
C SER A 73 -11.02 10.56 8.82
N GLU A 74 -11.71 11.67 9.06
CA GLU A 74 -11.58 12.88 8.25
C GLU A 74 -10.68 13.89 8.96
N GLU A 75 -9.62 14.31 8.28
CA GLU A 75 -8.74 15.40 8.72
C GLU A 75 -8.59 16.42 7.60
N ASN A 76 -8.89 17.69 7.90
CA ASN A 76 -8.76 18.80 6.94
C ASN A 76 -9.48 18.57 5.59
N GLY A 77 -10.63 17.89 5.62
CA GLY A 77 -11.42 17.57 4.42
C GLY A 77 -10.85 16.44 3.57
N LYS A 78 -9.87 15.68 4.10
CA LYS A 78 -9.32 14.48 3.48
C LYS A 78 -9.53 13.28 4.38
N MET A 79 -9.59 12.11 3.76
CA MET A 79 -9.63 10.84 4.48
C MET A 79 -8.23 10.50 4.97
N HIS A 80 -8.09 10.16 6.24
CA HIS A 80 -6.82 9.88 6.91
C HIS A 80 -6.78 8.43 7.40
N PHE A 81 -5.62 7.80 7.23
CA PHE A 81 -5.32 6.47 7.77
C PHE A 81 -4.31 6.63 8.90
N GLU A 82 -4.59 6.04 10.07
CA GLU A 82 -3.66 6.00 11.19
C GLU A 82 -3.63 4.62 11.86
N ALA A 83 -2.46 3.98 11.85
CA ALA A 83 -2.22 2.76 12.63
C ALA A 83 -1.79 3.10 14.07
N LYS A 84 -2.57 2.65 15.06
CA LYS A 84 -2.32 2.94 16.47
C LYS A 84 -1.00 2.36 16.99
N ASN A 85 -0.68 1.13 16.58
CA ASN A 85 0.53 0.43 17.00
C ASN A 85 1.75 0.77 16.13
N SER A 86 1.54 1.45 15.00
CA SER A 86 2.59 1.80 14.04
C SER A 86 2.46 3.26 13.61
N PRO A 87 2.89 4.24 14.42
CA PRO A 87 2.71 5.67 14.13
C PRO A 87 3.40 6.18 12.85
N LYS A 88 4.31 5.38 12.27
CA LYS A 88 4.92 5.63 10.96
C LYS A 88 3.95 5.34 9.80
N LEU A 89 3.02 4.40 9.99
CA LEU A 89 1.97 4.05 9.05
C LEU A 89 0.77 4.97 9.24
N LYS A 90 0.98 6.23 8.87
CA LYS A 90 -0.04 7.25 8.79
C LYS A 90 0.04 8.00 7.46
N GLY A 91 -1.11 8.34 6.90
CA GLY A 91 -1.14 8.90 5.55
C GLY A 91 -2.50 9.38 5.08
N ASP A 92 -2.45 10.20 4.03
CA ASP A 92 -3.66 10.66 3.33
C ASP A 92 -4.17 9.56 2.41
N MET A 93 -5.48 9.32 2.43
CA MET A 93 -6.16 8.39 1.54
C MET A 93 -6.82 9.13 0.38
N THR A 94 -6.61 8.61 -0.84
CA THR A 94 -7.21 9.14 -2.06
C THR A 94 -8.05 8.06 -2.72
N PHE A 95 -9.27 8.41 -3.16
CA PHE A 95 -10.13 7.51 -3.91
C PHE A 95 -9.47 7.09 -5.23
N TYR A 96 -9.43 5.78 -5.49
CA TYR A 96 -8.94 5.22 -6.74
C TYR A 96 -10.10 4.76 -7.63
N LYS A 97 -10.68 3.58 -7.37
CA LYS A 97 -11.79 3.02 -8.16
C LYS A 97 -12.63 2.06 -7.33
N GLY A 98 -13.94 2.00 -7.61
CA GLY A 98 -14.87 1.11 -6.90
C GLY A 98 -14.91 1.37 -5.40
N ASN A 99 -14.41 0.41 -4.62
CA ASN A 99 -14.26 0.42 -3.16
C ASN A 99 -12.78 0.51 -2.72
N THR A 100 -11.88 0.86 -3.64
CA THR A 100 -10.45 0.93 -3.39
C THR A 100 -9.98 2.38 -3.25
N PHE A 101 -9.18 2.60 -2.21
CA PHE A 101 -8.46 3.84 -1.94
C PHE A 101 -6.96 3.57 -2.01
N ILE A 102 -6.17 4.63 -2.14
CA ILE A 102 -4.72 4.57 -2.04
C ILE A 102 -4.31 5.40 -0.85
N VAL A 103 -3.56 4.78 0.06
CA VAL A 103 -2.92 5.49 1.16
C VAL A 103 -1.53 5.94 0.74
N LYS A 104 -1.29 7.23 0.86
CA LYS A 104 0.01 7.85 0.66
C LYS A 104 0.62 8.15 2.02
N TRP A 105 1.63 7.37 2.40
CA TRP A 105 2.28 7.53 3.69
C TRP A 105 3.01 8.87 3.79
N TYR A 106 2.96 9.48 4.97
CA TYR A 106 3.71 10.70 5.25
C TYR A 106 5.21 10.45 5.35
N ASP A 107 5.60 9.31 5.93
CA ASP A 107 6.98 8.86 5.89
C ASP A 107 7.30 8.29 4.51
N ARG A 108 7.97 9.09 3.68
CA ARG A 108 8.35 8.69 2.32
C ARG A 108 9.48 7.68 2.28
N SER A 109 10.21 7.48 3.38
CA SER A 109 11.27 6.47 3.43
C SER A 109 10.76 5.03 3.37
N LEU A 110 9.45 4.84 3.54
CA LEU A 110 8.81 3.53 3.44
C LEU A 110 8.69 3.04 1.99
N ASP A 111 8.61 3.95 1.00
CA ASP A 111 8.37 3.64 -0.42
C ASP A 111 7.29 2.55 -0.64
N ALA A 112 6.23 2.63 0.18
CA ALA A 112 5.25 1.56 0.39
C ALA A 112 3.81 2.02 0.17
N ASP A 113 3.57 3.05 -0.66
CA ASP A 113 2.19 3.49 -0.97
C ASP A 113 1.32 2.27 -1.31
N ALA A 114 0.12 2.20 -0.75
CA ALA A 114 -0.66 0.97 -0.71
C ALA A 114 -2.11 1.18 -1.15
N PHE A 115 -2.68 0.16 -1.81
CA PHE A 115 -4.10 0.04 -2.04
C PHE A 115 -4.79 -0.42 -0.75
N VAL A 116 -5.89 0.24 -0.40
CA VAL A 116 -6.79 -0.15 0.67
C VAL A 116 -8.13 -0.50 0.05
N ASN A 117 -8.48 -1.78 0.08
CA ASN A 117 -9.65 -2.31 -0.59
C ASN A 117 -10.73 -2.69 0.44
N PHE A 118 -11.80 -1.90 0.51
CA PHE A 118 -12.83 -2.04 1.53
C PHE A 118 -13.87 -3.10 1.15
N SER A 119 -14.20 -3.99 2.08
CA SER A 119 -15.39 -4.84 1.96
C SER A 119 -16.61 -4.04 2.43
N LEU A 120 -17.66 -4.01 1.62
CA LEU A 120 -18.87 -3.22 1.85
C LEU A 120 -20.07 -4.12 2.15
N ASP A 121 -20.99 -3.64 2.98
CA ASP A 121 -22.30 -4.24 3.21
C ASP A 121 -23.32 -3.88 2.11
N ASN A 122 -24.53 -4.44 2.21
CA ASN A 122 -25.64 -4.17 1.27
C ASN A 122 -26.09 -2.69 1.22
N GLN A 123 -25.65 -1.86 2.18
CA GLN A 123 -25.95 -0.42 2.26
C GLN A 123 -24.75 0.42 1.78
N GLY A 124 -23.64 -0.21 1.36
CA GLY A 124 -22.42 0.46 0.94
C GLY A 124 -21.60 1.04 2.10
N LYS A 125 -21.76 0.51 3.32
CA LYS A 125 -20.91 0.82 4.49
C LYS A 125 -19.77 -0.19 4.59
N ALA A 126 -18.59 0.29 4.97
CA ALA A 126 -17.43 -0.57 5.14
C ALA A 126 -17.57 -1.49 6.37
N GLU A 127 -17.31 -2.78 6.18
CA GLU A 127 -17.26 -3.80 7.25
C GLU A 127 -15.82 -4.21 7.57
N GLY A 128 -14.90 -3.97 6.65
CA GLY A 128 -13.50 -4.33 6.77
C GLY A 128 -12.71 -3.86 5.55
N PHE A 129 -11.41 -4.10 5.55
CA PHE A 129 -10.58 -3.86 4.38
C PHE A 129 -9.35 -4.75 4.35
N LYS A 130 -8.79 -4.87 3.15
CA LYS A 130 -7.47 -5.46 2.91
C LYS A 130 -6.52 -4.40 2.37
N ILE A 131 -5.23 -4.58 2.62
CA ILE A 131 -4.20 -3.66 2.16
C ILE A 131 -3.23 -4.41 1.23
N GLU A 132 -2.74 -3.73 0.19
CA GLU A 132 -1.82 -4.31 -0.79
C GLU A 132 -0.82 -3.23 -1.24
N ALA A 133 0.46 -3.56 -1.33
CA ALA A 133 1.46 -2.62 -1.81
C ALA A 133 1.26 -2.27 -3.29
N ILE A 134 1.44 -1.00 -3.66
CA ILE A 134 1.44 -0.60 -5.07
C ILE A 134 2.77 -0.98 -5.73
N SER A 135 3.88 -0.79 -5.01
CA SER A 135 5.21 -1.07 -5.53
C SER A 135 5.58 -2.54 -5.30
N PRO A 136 6.04 -3.27 -6.34
CA PRO A 136 6.54 -4.63 -6.16
C PRO A 136 7.88 -4.68 -5.40
N LEU A 137 8.49 -3.53 -5.13
CA LEU A 137 9.70 -3.40 -4.32
C LEU A 137 9.41 -3.08 -2.86
N THR A 138 8.14 -2.89 -2.48
CA THR A 138 7.77 -2.72 -1.08
C THR A 138 8.25 -3.92 -0.28
N ASP A 139 8.87 -3.62 0.86
CA ASP A 139 9.53 -4.61 1.68
C ASP A 139 8.54 -5.64 2.24
N PHE A 140 9.00 -6.88 2.41
CA PHE A 140 8.18 -7.96 2.97
C PHE A 140 7.77 -7.67 4.42
N SER A 141 8.54 -6.84 5.15
CA SER A 141 8.28 -6.51 6.55
C SER A 141 6.93 -5.85 6.84
N PHE A 142 6.19 -5.44 5.80
CA PHE A 142 4.82 -4.94 5.92
C PHE A 142 3.75 -6.04 5.97
N ASP A 143 4.03 -7.26 5.49
CA ASP A 143 3.17 -8.46 5.48
C ASP A 143 1.70 -8.17 5.09
N PHE A 144 1.47 -7.20 4.18
CA PHE A 144 0.13 -6.71 3.84
C PHE A 144 -0.85 -7.79 3.38
N GLN A 145 -0.33 -8.84 2.74
CA GLN A 145 -1.08 -9.99 2.26
C GLN A 145 -1.77 -10.81 3.37
N ASP A 146 -1.27 -10.75 4.60
CA ASP A 146 -1.77 -11.52 5.74
C ASP A 146 -2.73 -10.70 6.62
N LEU A 147 -2.91 -9.41 6.33
CA LEU A 147 -3.75 -8.51 7.14
C LEU A 147 -5.22 -8.57 6.70
N ASP A 148 -6.12 -8.79 7.68
CA ASP A 148 -7.56 -8.81 7.47
C ASP A 148 -8.27 -7.95 8.52
N PHE A 149 -8.44 -6.67 8.18
CA PHE A 149 -9.01 -5.68 9.10
C PHE A 149 -10.54 -5.78 9.11
N LYS A 150 -11.12 -5.82 10.31
CA LYS A 150 -12.57 -5.84 10.53
C LYS A 150 -13.00 -4.68 11.43
N ILE A 151 -14.17 -4.12 11.18
CA ILE A 151 -14.70 -3.03 11.99
C ILE A 151 -14.87 -3.46 13.46
N THR A 152 -14.42 -2.64 14.41
CA THR A 152 -14.50 -2.95 15.84
C THR A 152 -15.75 -2.44 16.52
N GLU A 153 -16.43 -1.45 15.95
CA GLU A 153 -17.73 -1.03 16.47
C GLU A 153 -18.87 -1.84 15.85
N PRO A 154 -19.70 -2.51 16.68
CA PRO A 154 -20.88 -3.16 16.18
C PRO A 154 -21.87 -2.11 15.70
N LYS A 155 -22.45 -2.34 14.51
CA LYS A 155 -23.61 -1.58 14.01
C LYS A 155 -24.64 -1.47 15.14
N LYS A 156 -24.87 -0.24 15.61
CA LYS A 156 -25.93 0.07 16.57
C LYS A 156 -27.29 0.10 15.88
#